data_AF-A0A5E6NJS2-F1
#
_entry.id   AF-A0A5E6NJS2-F1
#
_cell.length_a   1.000
_cell.length_b   1.000
_cell.length_c   1.000
_cell.angle_alpha   90.00
_cell.angle_beta   90.00
_cell.angle_gamma   90.00
#
_symmetry.space_group_name_H-M   'P 1'
#
loop_
_entity.id
_entity.type
_entity.pdbx_description
1 polymer ?
#
loop_
_entity_poly.entity_id
_entity_poly.type
_entity_poly.pdbx_seq_one_letter_code
_entity_poly.pdbx_strand_id
1 'polypeptide(L)'
;MLLALVRNIKKAEKPEGDGKGGTYFGATGSGKSFTMLYLTRLLMKSEYFESPTIVLITDRTDLDDQLSGQFTNAKTFIGDSNVKSVESRSELRTLLQGRKSGGVFLTTIHKFTEDTELLTERTNVICISDEAHRSQTNLDQKVKVTSKGVKKTFGFAKYLHDSLPNATFVGFTGTPIDATLDVFGKVVDSYTMTESVRDEITVRIVYEGRAAKVALHNSELEKIEKYYEEAAEEGANEYQIEESKKSTATMNSILGDPDRLQALAEDFVNIMTIEFPKALR
;
A
#
# COMPACT_ATOMS: atom_id res chain seq x y z
N MET A 1 11.88 11.49 -14.05
CA MET A 1 11.21 10.70 -13.00
C MET A 1 12.11 9.56 -12.52
N LEU A 2 11.98 8.33 -13.04
CA LEU A 2 12.63 7.10 -12.52
C LEU A 2 14.16 7.12 -12.27
N LEU A 3 14.94 7.96 -12.94
CA LEU A 3 16.38 8.07 -12.72
C LEU A 3 16.76 8.59 -11.32
N ALA A 4 15.89 9.36 -10.66
CA ALA A 4 16.11 9.78 -9.28
C ALA A 4 16.04 8.56 -8.35
N LEU A 5 15.03 7.72 -8.52
CA LEU A 5 14.83 6.51 -7.75
C LEU A 5 15.95 5.49 -7.97
N VAL A 6 16.36 5.25 -9.22
CA VAL A 6 17.50 4.36 -9.55
C VAL A 6 18.80 4.82 -8.87
N ARG A 7 19.09 6.14 -8.88
CA ARG A 7 20.26 6.70 -8.19
C ARG A 7 20.17 6.55 -6.68
N ASN A 8 18.96 6.67 -6.10
CA ASN A 8 18.77 6.50 -4.67
C ASN A 8 18.93 5.03 -4.24
N ILE A 9 18.36 4.09 -5.00
CA ILE A 9 18.55 2.65 -4.81
C ILE A 9 20.04 2.30 -4.79
N LYS A 10 20.81 2.81 -5.76
CA LYS A 10 22.27 2.61 -5.81
C LYS A 10 23.00 3.12 -4.56
N LYS A 11 22.56 4.23 -3.96
CA LYS A 11 23.17 4.77 -2.73
C LYS A 11 22.76 4.01 -1.48
N ALA A 12 21.55 3.46 -1.47
CA ALA A 12 20.97 2.74 -0.35
C ALA A 12 21.40 1.27 -0.30
N GLU A 13 21.95 0.73 -1.38
CA GLU A 13 22.41 -0.66 -1.47
C GLU A 13 23.42 -0.99 -0.38
N LYS A 14 23.18 -2.10 0.32
CA LYS A 14 24.09 -2.64 1.33
C LYS A 14 25.28 -3.34 0.65
N PRO A 15 26.46 -3.40 1.29
CA PRO A 15 26.71 -3.09 2.70
C PRO A 15 26.96 -1.62 3.04
N GLU A 16 27.16 -0.73 2.06
CA GLU A 16 27.52 0.67 2.31
C GLU A 16 26.34 1.56 2.68
N GLY A 17 25.14 1.25 2.16
CA GLY A 17 23.90 1.98 2.40
C GLY A 17 23.05 1.43 3.55
N ASP A 18 21.90 2.05 3.77
CA ASP A 18 20.95 1.71 4.84
C ASP A 18 19.83 0.75 4.40
N GLY A 19 19.79 0.36 3.13
CA GLY A 19 18.75 -0.46 2.52
C GLY A 19 17.47 0.31 2.17
N LYS A 20 17.40 1.63 2.40
CA LYS A 20 16.20 2.45 2.15
C LYS A 20 16.24 3.09 0.75
N GLY A 21 15.82 2.31 -0.25
CA GLY A 21 15.89 2.66 -1.68
C GLY A 21 15.04 3.85 -2.12
N GLY A 22 14.09 4.28 -1.29
CA GLY A 22 13.26 5.47 -1.47
C GLY A 22 11.78 5.13 -1.68
N THR A 23 10.95 6.16 -1.51
CA THR A 23 9.51 6.07 -1.75
C THR A 23 9.14 6.86 -3.01
N TYR A 24 8.33 6.25 -3.89
CA TYR A 24 7.64 6.91 -5.00
C TYR A 24 6.21 7.25 -4.56
N PHE A 25 5.89 8.55 -4.56
CA PHE A 25 4.55 9.04 -4.24
C PHE A 25 3.73 9.20 -5.53
N GLY A 26 2.92 8.20 -5.86
CA GLY A 26 2.11 8.19 -7.07
C GLY A 26 0.61 8.25 -6.79
N ALA A 27 -0.07 9.18 -7.45
CA ALA A 27 -1.53 9.26 -7.49
C ALA A 27 -2.20 7.90 -7.76
N THR A 28 -3.31 7.63 -7.06
CA THR A 28 -4.09 6.40 -7.31
C THR A 28 -4.67 6.43 -8.72
N GLY A 29 -4.47 5.36 -9.47
CA GLY A 29 -4.87 5.30 -10.89
C GLY A 29 -3.88 5.96 -11.85
N SER A 30 -2.75 6.52 -11.39
CA SER A 30 -1.78 7.21 -12.25
C SER A 30 -0.82 6.28 -13.02
N GLY A 31 -1.08 4.97 -13.04
CA GLY A 31 -0.20 3.99 -13.71
C GLY A 31 1.05 3.56 -12.93
N LYS A 32 1.00 3.54 -11.58
CA LYS A 32 2.13 3.06 -10.73
C LYS A 32 2.69 1.71 -11.18
N SER A 33 1.82 0.77 -11.59
CA SER A 33 2.22 -0.55 -12.11
C SER A 33 3.15 -0.46 -13.31
N PHE A 34 2.93 0.47 -14.23
CA PHE A 34 3.86 0.72 -15.34
C PHE A 34 5.15 1.35 -14.84
N THR A 35 5.08 2.33 -13.92
CA THR A 35 6.29 2.92 -13.32
C THR A 35 7.17 1.86 -12.65
N MET A 36 6.58 0.89 -11.93
CA MET A 36 7.29 -0.27 -11.37
C MET A 36 7.90 -1.16 -12.45
N LEU A 37 7.19 -1.42 -13.55
CA LEU A 37 7.70 -2.20 -14.67
C LEU A 37 8.90 -1.53 -15.35
N TYR A 38 8.83 -0.22 -15.60
CA TYR A 38 9.93 0.56 -16.17
C TYR A 38 11.12 0.63 -15.20
N LEU A 39 10.88 0.83 -13.89
CA LEU A 39 11.93 0.76 -12.88
C LEU A 39 12.62 -0.60 -12.90
N THR A 40 11.84 -1.69 -12.89
CA THR A 40 12.35 -3.06 -12.93
C THR A 40 13.23 -3.26 -14.16
N ARG A 41 12.79 -2.81 -15.33
CA ARG A 41 13.60 -2.84 -16.56
C ARG A 41 14.91 -2.08 -16.40
N LEU A 42 14.90 -0.86 -15.87
CA LEU A 42 16.11 -0.06 -15.67
C LEU A 42 17.09 -0.74 -14.72
N LEU A 43 16.61 -1.33 -13.64
CA LEU A 43 17.43 -2.08 -12.67
C LEU A 43 18.02 -3.33 -13.32
N MET A 44 17.22 -4.12 -14.03
CA MET A 44 17.64 -5.35 -14.70
C MET A 44 18.64 -5.13 -15.83
N LYS A 45 18.60 -3.98 -16.51
CA LYS A 45 19.54 -3.63 -17.59
C LYS A 45 20.74 -2.80 -17.16
N SER A 46 20.81 -2.42 -15.90
CA SER A 46 21.94 -1.70 -15.36
C SER A 46 23.15 -2.62 -15.25
N GLU A 47 24.27 -2.21 -15.83
CA GLU A 47 25.56 -2.88 -15.61
C GLU A 47 25.98 -2.82 -14.13
N TYR A 48 25.58 -1.77 -13.41
CA TYR A 48 25.92 -1.60 -12.00
C TYR A 48 25.23 -2.61 -11.08
N PHE A 49 23.95 -2.94 -11.33
CA PHE A 49 23.19 -3.86 -10.45
C PHE A 49 23.40 -5.34 -10.83
N GLU A 50 24.19 -5.63 -11.87
CA GLU A 50 24.57 -6.99 -12.26
C GLU A 50 23.40 -7.98 -12.37
N SER A 51 22.28 -7.54 -12.96
CA SER A 51 21.00 -8.29 -12.98
C SER A 51 20.52 -8.62 -11.56
N PRO A 52 19.94 -7.65 -10.82
CA PRO A 52 19.47 -7.89 -9.47
C PRO A 52 18.33 -8.90 -9.44
N THR A 53 18.12 -9.53 -8.27
CA THR A 53 16.86 -10.24 -8.05
C THR A 53 15.80 -9.25 -7.56
N ILE A 54 14.68 -9.16 -8.26
CA ILE A 54 13.58 -8.26 -7.90
C ILE A 54 12.47 -9.07 -7.22
N VAL A 55 12.00 -8.59 -6.07
CA VAL A 55 10.83 -9.12 -5.38
C VAL A 55 9.76 -8.04 -5.31
N LEU A 56 8.67 -8.22 -6.07
CA LEU A 56 7.51 -7.34 -6.09
C LEU A 56 6.47 -7.84 -5.11
N ILE A 57 6.04 -6.97 -4.22
CA ILE A 57 5.13 -7.30 -3.11
C ILE A 57 3.90 -6.43 -3.20
N THR A 58 2.72 -7.04 -3.21
CA THR A 58 1.42 -6.35 -3.21
C THR A 58 0.53 -6.80 -2.04
N ASP A 59 -0.36 -5.91 -1.59
CA ASP A 59 -1.35 -6.18 -0.53
C ASP A 59 -2.67 -6.76 -1.09
N ARG A 60 -2.83 -6.78 -2.41
CA ARG A 60 -4.09 -7.15 -3.07
C ARG A 60 -3.97 -8.44 -3.87
N THR A 61 -4.77 -9.44 -3.54
CA THR A 61 -4.84 -10.69 -4.31
C THR A 61 -5.43 -10.49 -5.71
N ASP A 62 -6.30 -9.51 -5.90
CA ASP A 62 -6.88 -9.17 -7.21
C ASP A 62 -5.99 -8.25 -8.06
N LEU A 63 -5.19 -7.39 -7.39
CA LEU A 63 -4.14 -6.64 -8.05
C LEU A 63 -2.94 -7.53 -8.39
N ASP A 64 -2.73 -8.62 -7.64
CA ASP A 64 -1.74 -9.64 -7.96
C ASP A 64 -1.98 -10.19 -9.36
N ASP A 65 -3.20 -10.57 -9.73
CA ASP A 65 -3.49 -11.10 -11.07
C ASP A 65 -3.16 -10.10 -12.19
N GLN A 66 -3.50 -8.82 -12.00
CA GLN A 66 -3.23 -7.77 -13.00
C GLN A 66 -1.73 -7.45 -13.10
N LEU A 67 -1.07 -7.26 -11.96
CA LEU A 67 0.35 -6.95 -11.88
C LEU A 67 1.18 -8.14 -12.37
N SER A 68 0.87 -9.35 -11.91
CA SER A 68 1.47 -10.61 -12.35
C SER A 68 1.26 -10.85 -13.83
N GLY A 69 0.05 -10.65 -14.35
CA GLY A 69 -0.20 -10.71 -15.80
C GLY A 69 0.66 -9.71 -16.58
N GLN A 70 0.74 -8.45 -16.13
CA GLN A 70 1.54 -7.42 -16.78
C GLN A 70 3.04 -7.77 -16.80
N PHE A 71 3.60 -8.20 -15.67
CA PHE A 71 5.01 -8.52 -15.55
C PHE A 71 5.39 -9.81 -16.28
N THR A 72 4.56 -10.86 -16.17
CA THR A 72 4.82 -12.15 -16.85
C THR A 72 4.74 -12.03 -18.37
N ASN A 73 3.88 -11.16 -18.90
CA ASN A 73 3.84 -10.82 -20.32
C ASN A 73 5.00 -9.91 -20.76
N ALA A 74 5.61 -9.19 -19.83
CA ALA A 74 6.70 -8.26 -20.10
C ALA A 74 8.11 -8.88 -19.96
N LYS A 75 8.26 -10.21 -19.96
CA LYS A 75 9.57 -10.90 -19.86
C LYS A 75 10.62 -10.38 -20.85
N THR A 76 10.24 -10.25 -22.13
CA THR A 76 11.13 -9.72 -23.18
C THR A 76 11.50 -8.26 -22.92
N PHE A 77 10.52 -7.47 -22.47
CA PHE A 77 10.75 -6.07 -22.14
C PHE A 77 11.68 -5.94 -20.94
N ILE A 78 11.47 -6.68 -19.85
CA ILE A 78 12.33 -6.71 -18.66
C ILE A 78 13.74 -7.20 -19.04
N GLY A 79 13.82 -8.23 -19.88
CA GLY A 79 15.07 -8.84 -20.32
C GLY A 79 15.49 -10.05 -19.48
N ASP A 80 14.55 -10.68 -18.79
CA ASP A 80 14.76 -11.92 -18.03
C ASP A 80 13.56 -12.86 -18.24
N SER A 81 13.81 -14.14 -18.49
CA SER A 81 12.76 -15.15 -18.68
C SER A 81 12.16 -15.62 -17.35
N ASN A 82 12.84 -15.38 -16.23
CA ASN A 82 12.45 -15.75 -14.87
C ASN A 82 11.57 -14.69 -14.21
N VAL A 83 10.50 -14.28 -14.89
CA VAL A 83 9.44 -13.46 -14.30
C VAL A 83 8.27 -14.37 -13.93
N LYS A 84 7.97 -14.47 -12.63
CA LYS A 84 6.99 -15.44 -12.11
C LYS A 84 6.18 -14.85 -10.95
N SER A 85 4.87 -15.13 -10.94
CA SER A 85 4.09 -15.11 -9.70
C SER A 85 4.49 -16.30 -8.85
N VAL A 86 4.55 -16.10 -7.54
CA VAL A 86 4.95 -17.10 -6.55
C VAL A 86 3.77 -17.37 -5.63
N GLU A 87 3.39 -18.63 -5.50
CA GLU A 87 2.15 -19.01 -4.80
C GLU A 87 2.35 -19.28 -3.31
N SER A 88 3.60 -19.47 -2.87
CA SER A 88 3.92 -19.71 -1.47
C SER A 88 5.27 -19.14 -1.05
N ARG A 89 5.42 -18.87 0.26
CA ARG A 89 6.69 -18.45 0.85
C ARG A 89 7.82 -19.46 0.61
N SER A 90 7.50 -20.75 0.71
CA SER A 90 8.43 -21.87 0.47
C SER A 90 8.97 -21.89 -0.96
N GLU A 91 8.10 -21.61 -1.94
CA GLU A 91 8.52 -21.46 -3.34
C GLU A 91 9.44 -20.25 -3.50
N LEU A 92 9.11 -19.10 -2.91
CA LEU A 92 9.96 -17.91 -2.95
C LEU A 92 11.35 -18.21 -2.37
N ARG A 93 11.41 -18.89 -1.23
CA ARG A 93 12.67 -19.31 -0.60
C ARG A 93 13.50 -20.17 -1.53
N THR A 94 12.89 -21.17 -2.15
CA THR A 94 13.57 -22.08 -3.08
C THR A 94 14.14 -21.32 -4.28
N LEU A 95 13.36 -20.39 -4.84
CA LEU A 95 13.76 -19.54 -5.97
C LEU A 95 14.89 -18.57 -5.63
N LEU A 96 14.99 -18.13 -4.37
CA LEU A 96 16.02 -17.22 -3.88
C LEU A 96 17.32 -17.93 -3.47
N GLN A 97 17.24 -19.05 -2.75
CA GLN A 97 18.41 -19.79 -2.25
C GLN A 97 19.28 -20.38 -3.37
N GLY A 98 18.67 -20.84 -4.46
CA GLY A 98 19.39 -21.41 -5.59
C GLY A 98 19.98 -20.38 -6.57
N ARG A 99 19.80 -19.07 -6.28
CA ARG A 99 20.03 -18.02 -7.28
C ARG A 99 21.16 -17.08 -6.88
N LYS A 100 22.02 -16.77 -7.86
CA LYS A 100 23.12 -15.80 -7.72
C LYS A 100 22.75 -14.41 -8.25
N SER A 101 21.93 -14.34 -9.30
CA SER A 101 21.46 -13.10 -9.93
C SER A 101 20.18 -13.33 -10.74
N GLY A 102 19.54 -12.24 -11.13
CA GLY A 102 18.35 -12.16 -11.98
C GLY A 102 17.06 -12.58 -11.30
N GLY A 103 16.01 -12.72 -12.09
CA GLY A 103 14.68 -13.11 -11.63
C GLY A 103 13.84 -11.95 -11.10
N VAL A 104 12.56 -12.00 -11.45
CA VAL A 104 11.53 -11.09 -10.94
C VAL A 104 10.40 -11.93 -10.37
N PHE A 105 10.20 -11.84 -9.07
CA PHE A 105 9.23 -12.66 -8.34
C PHE A 105 8.12 -11.76 -7.81
N LEU A 106 6.90 -12.06 -8.20
CA LEU A 106 5.70 -11.37 -7.74
C LEU A 106 5.04 -12.21 -6.66
N THR A 107 4.63 -11.56 -5.58
CA THR A 107 4.05 -12.24 -4.43
C THR A 107 3.19 -11.27 -3.63
N THR A 108 2.34 -11.80 -2.77
CA THR A 108 1.49 -11.01 -1.88
C THR A 108 2.09 -10.90 -0.49
N ILE A 109 1.72 -9.85 0.23
CA ILE A 109 2.13 -9.63 1.61
C ILE A 109 1.76 -10.78 2.54
N HIS A 110 0.60 -11.41 2.35
CA HIS A 110 0.11 -12.47 3.23
C HIS A 110 1.11 -13.63 3.29
N LYS A 111 1.79 -13.92 2.16
CA LYS A 111 2.83 -14.95 2.04
C LYS A 111 4.10 -14.61 2.86
N PHE A 112 4.34 -13.35 3.24
CA PHE A 112 5.45 -12.95 4.12
C PHE A 112 5.13 -13.03 5.62
N THR A 113 3.85 -13.10 6.00
CA THR A 113 3.44 -13.06 7.42
C THR A 113 3.39 -14.43 8.10
N GLU A 114 3.68 -15.51 7.37
CA GLU A 114 3.60 -16.89 7.85
C GLU A 114 4.74 -17.23 8.84
N ASP A 115 5.95 -16.77 8.56
CA ASP A 115 7.15 -16.95 9.39
C ASP A 115 8.20 -15.85 9.11
N THR A 116 9.22 -15.74 9.97
CA THR A 116 10.35 -14.80 9.83
C THR A 116 11.64 -15.51 9.38
N GLU A 117 11.55 -16.69 8.75
CA GLU A 117 12.75 -17.43 8.37
C GLU A 117 13.49 -16.72 7.24
N LEU A 118 14.81 -16.71 7.33
CA LEU A 118 15.67 -16.11 6.31
C LEU A 118 15.38 -16.67 4.90
N LEU A 119 15.05 -15.79 3.96
CA LEU A 119 14.92 -16.12 2.54
C LEU A 119 16.27 -16.04 1.83
N THR A 120 17.01 -14.95 2.05
CA THR A 120 18.38 -14.79 1.53
C THR A 120 19.10 -13.63 2.24
N GLU A 121 20.43 -13.73 2.36
CA GLU A 121 21.32 -12.67 2.87
C GLU A 121 21.99 -11.88 1.74
N ARG A 122 21.63 -12.13 0.47
CA ARG A 122 22.22 -11.42 -0.67
C ARG A 122 21.88 -9.92 -0.61
N THR A 123 22.87 -9.09 -0.89
CA THR A 123 22.71 -7.64 -1.05
C THR A 123 22.08 -7.27 -2.39
N ASN A 124 22.36 -8.07 -3.43
CA ASN A 124 21.85 -7.89 -4.78
C ASN A 124 20.39 -8.40 -4.93
N VAL A 125 19.52 -7.91 -4.03
CA VAL A 125 18.08 -8.16 -3.99
C VAL A 125 17.37 -6.83 -3.76
N ILE A 126 16.39 -6.50 -4.61
CA ILE A 126 15.62 -5.26 -4.51
C ILE A 126 14.15 -5.63 -4.31
N CYS A 127 13.58 -5.18 -3.19
CA CYS A 127 12.17 -5.34 -2.88
C CYS A 127 11.40 -4.11 -3.29
N ILE A 128 10.37 -4.27 -4.10
CA ILE A 128 9.47 -3.19 -4.51
C ILE A 128 8.09 -3.50 -3.94
N SER A 129 7.63 -2.68 -3.00
CA SER A 129 6.29 -2.81 -2.41
C SER A 129 5.32 -1.85 -3.07
N ASP A 130 4.20 -2.36 -3.58
CA ASP A 130 3.04 -1.54 -3.93
C ASP A 130 2.16 -1.29 -2.70
N GLU A 131 1.44 -0.16 -2.70
CA GLU A 131 0.64 0.36 -1.59
C GLU A 131 1.33 0.24 -0.23
N ALA A 132 2.59 0.71 -0.18
CA ALA A 132 3.53 0.59 0.94
C ALA A 132 3.06 1.21 2.28
N HIS A 133 1.89 1.84 2.32
CA HIS A 133 1.24 2.34 3.54
C HIS A 133 0.28 1.33 4.17
N ARG A 134 -0.47 0.55 3.37
CA ARG A 134 -1.52 -0.35 3.88
C ARG A 134 -0.92 -1.52 4.66
N SER A 135 0.15 -2.07 4.12
CA SER A 135 0.91 -3.17 4.70
C SER A 135 1.52 -2.86 6.07
N GLN A 136 1.77 -1.58 6.38
CA GLN A 136 2.44 -1.14 7.61
C GLN A 136 1.47 -0.72 8.73
N THR A 137 0.17 -0.60 8.48
CA THR A 137 -0.82 -0.31 9.55
C THR A 137 -0.97 -1.43 10.59
N ASN A 138 -0.29 -2.56 10.38
CA ASN A 138 -0.13 -3.63 11.38
C ASN A 138 1.24 -3.58 12.09
N LEU A 139 1.88 -2.41 12.22
CA LEU A 139 3.16 -2.25 12.94
C LEU A 139 3.08 -2.68 14.41
N ASP A 140 1.89 -2.62 15.01
CA ASP A 140 1.69 -3.06 16.38
C ASP A 140 1.80 -4.57 16.52
N GLN A 141 2.57 -4.98 17.52
CA GLN A 141 2.69 -6.39 17.89
C GLN A 141 1.32 -6.90 18.39
N LYS A 142 0.53 -7.48 17.50
CA LYS A 142 -0.74 -8.12 17.90
C LYS A 142 -0.41 -9.43 18.62
N VAL A 143 -0.43 -9.36 19.95
CA VAL A 143 -0.36 -10.54 20.81
C VAL A 143 -1.77 -11.12 20.92
N LYS A 144 -2.08 -12.15 20.12
CA LYS A 144 -3.31 -12.93 20.27
C LYS A 144 -3.05 -14.11 21.21
N VAL A 145 -3.60 -14.04 22.42
CA VAL A 145 -3.66 -15.20 23.32
C VAL A 145 -4.77 -16.11 22.83
N THR A 146 -4.42 -17.32 22.39
CA THR A 146 -5.38 -18.36 22.00
C THR A 146 -5.33 -19.51 23.00
N SER A 147 -6.37 -20.35 23.04
CA SER A 147 -6.43 -21.55 23.90
C SER A 147 -5.31 -22.57 23.64
N LYS A 148 -4.54 -22.41 22.56
CA LYS A 148 -3.37 -23.24 22.19
C LYS A 148 -2.01 -22.53 22.37
N GLY A 149 -1.98 -21.32 22.92
CA GLY A 149 -0.75 -20.55 23.17
C GLY A 149 -0.81 -19.07 22.76
N VAL A 150 0.27 -18.35 23.04
CA VAL A 150 0.45 -16.92 22.70
C VAL A 150 0.97 -16.80 21.27
N LYS A 151 0.17 -16.27 20.34
CA LYS A 151 0.60 -15.97 18.97
C LYS A 151 0.97 -14.48 18.88
N LYS A 152 2.27 -14.19 18.72
CA LYS A 152 2.78 -12.83 18.48
C LYS A 152 2.84 -12.59 16.97
N THR A 153 2.12 -11.60 16.45
CA THR A 153 2.23 -11.15 15.06
C THR A 153 2.98 -9.82 15.04
N PHE A 154 4.03 -9.71 14.24
CA PHE A 154 4.84 -8.49 14.10
C PHE A 154 4.36 -7.61 12.93
N GLY A 155 4.83 -6.37 12.86
CA GLY A 155 4.67 -5.52 11.69
C GLY A 155 5.33 -6.09 10.43
N PHE A 156 4.73 -5.81 9.27
CA PHE A 156 5.23 -6.26 7.96
C PHE A 156 6.68 -5.85 7.71
N ALA A 157 7.05 -4.63 8.08
CA ALA A 157 8.43 -4.14 8.05
C ALA A 157 9.41 -5.13 8.69
N LYS A 158 9.06 -5.68 9.86
CA LYS A 158 9.91 -6.64 10.57
C LYS A 158 10.01 -7.96 9.82
N TYR A 159 8.90 -8.51 9.33
CA TYR A 159 8.94 -9.74 8.53
C TYR A 159 9.82 -9.58 7.28
N LEU A 160 9.74 -8.42 6.60
CA LEU A 160 10.59 -8.13 5.45
C LEU A 160 12.06 -8.03 5.80
N HIS A 161 12.41 -7.23 6.80
CA HIS A 161 13.81 -7.04 7.21
C HIS A 161 14.43 -8.31 7.77
N ASP A 162 13.69 -9.11 8.52
CA ASP A 162 14.20 -10.39 9.05
C ASP A 162 14.37 -11.42 7.92
N SER A 163 13.46 -11.44 6.93
CA SER A 163 13.53 -12.38 5.81
C SER A 163 14.58 -12.01 4.75
N LEU A 164 14.82 -10.72 4.55
CA LEU A 164 15.68 -10.15 3.50
C LEU A 164 16.57 -9.02 4.07
N PRO A 165 17.46 -9.33 5.04
CA PRO A 165 18.17 -8.33 5.85
C PRO A 165 19.06 -7.38 5.05
N ASN A 166 19.54 -7.83 3.90
CA ASN A 166 20.49 -7.08 3.06
C ASN A 166 19.86 -6.51 1.78
N ALA A 167 18.54 -6.69 1.58
CA ALA A 167 17.86 -6.16 0.41
C ALA A 167 17.71 -4.64 0.46
N THR A 168 17.55 -4.03 -0.73
CA THR A 168 17.16 -2.63 -0.87
C THR A 168 15.64 -2.53 -1.04
N PHE A 169 14.97 -1.72 -0.21
CA PHE A 169 13.52 -1.61 -0.17
C PHE A 169 13.04 -0.33 -0.83
N VAL A 170 12.09 -0.46 -1.76
CA VAL A 170 11.48 0.65 -2.51
C VAL A 170 9.97 0.61 -2.31
N GLY A 171 9.38 1.73 -1.91
CA GLY A 171 7.94 1.85 -1.66
C GLY A 171 7.23 2.61 -2.78
N PHE A 172 6.10 2.10 -3.26
CA PHE A 172 5.15 2.81 -4.10
C PHE A 172 3.87 3.03 -3.30
N THR A 173 3.41 4.27 -3.18
CA THR A 173 2.20 4.58 -2.39
C THR A 173 1.52 5.83 -2.90
N GLY A 174 0.18 5.89 -2.75
CA GLY A 174 -0.59 7.13 -2.92
C GLY A 174 -0.68 7.97 -1.64
N THR A 175 -0.15 7.50 -0.53
CA THR A 175 -0.22 8.16 0.79
C THR A 175 1.06 7.86 1.57
N PRO A 176 2.12 8.66 1.40
CA PRO A 176 3.37 8.46 2.13
C PRO A 176 3.20 8.91 3.59
N ILE A 177 2.91 7.97 4.48
CA ILE A 177 2.91 8.18 5.94
C ILE A 177 4.30 7.93 6.53
N ASP A 178 4.60 8.47 7.72
CA ASP A 178 5.92 8.35 8.35
C ASP A 178 6.39 6.89 8.49
N ALA A 179 5.49 5.99 8.89
CA ALA A 179 5.74 4.56 8.95
C ALA A 179 6.23 3.94 7.62
N THR A 180 5.75 4.44 6.49
CA THR A 180 6.25 4.03 5.16
C THR A 180 7.67 4.56 4.93
N LEU A 181 7.92 5.82 5.29
CA LEU A 181 9.23 6.46 5.10
C LEU A 181 10.31 5.84 5.98
N ASP A 182 9.95 5.32 7.15
CA ASP A 182 10.90 4.62 8.03
C ASP A 182 11.45 3.35 7.42
N VAL A 183 10.66 2.65 6.60
CA VAL A 183 11.03 1.36 5.99
C VAL A 183 11.70 1.57 4.64
N PHE A 184 11.08 2.40 3.79
CA PHE A 184 11.48 2.57 2.40
C PHE A 184 12.38 3.78 2.19
N GLY A 185 12.44 4.71 3.14
CA GLY A 185 13.12 5.99 2.98
C GLY A 185 12.20 7.10 2.46
N LYS A 186 12.74 8.32 2.44
CA LYS A 186 12.02 9.55 2.05
C LYS A 186 11.42 9.44 0.65
N VAL A 187 10.43 10.30 0.37
CA VAL A 187 9.91 10.46 -0.98
C VAL A 187 11.03 10.99 -1.89
N VAL A 188 11.42 10.18 -2.88
CA VAL A 188 12.48 10.51 -3.84
C VAL A 188 11.90 11.16 -5.08
N ASP A 189 10.68 10.77 -5.44
CA ASP A 189 10.00 11.24 -6.63
C ASP A 189 8.48 11.15 -6.42
N SER A 190 7.73 12.02 -7.10
CA SER A 190 6.28 12.12 -6.93
C SER A 190 5.58 12.42 -8.25
N TYR A 191 4.40 11.84 -8.41
CA TYR A 191 3.44 12.20 -9.43
C TYR A 191 2.07 12.36 -8.75
N THR A 192 1.70 13.61 -8.50
CA THR A 192 0.60 13.98 -7.62
C THR A 192 -0.76 13.87 -8.31
N MET A 193 -1.85 13.84 -7.53
CA MET A 193 -3.22 13.87 -8.08
C MET A 193 -3.44 15.13 -8.92
N THR A 194 -2.87 16.26 -8.52
CA THR A 194 -2.96 17.52 -9.27
C THR A 194 -2.33 17.42 -10.65
N GLU A 195 -1.14 16.82 -10.74
CA GLU A 195 -0.46 16.57 -12.02
C GLU A 195 -1.24 15.55 -12.86
N SER A 196 -1.71 14.46 -12.25
CA SER A 196 -2.49 13.42 -12.91
C SER A 196 -3.80 13.95 -13.52
N VAL A 197 -4.46 14.90 -12.86
CA VAL A 197 -5.65 15.59 -13.39
C VAL A 197 -5.29 16.58 -14.49
N ARG A 198 -4.19 17.34 -14.33
CA ARG A 198 -3.72 18.30 -15.33
C ARG A 198 -3.36 17.61 -16.64
N ASP A 199 -2.75 16.44 -16.55
CA ASP A 199 -2.28 15.66 -17.69
C ASP A 199 -3.38 14.74 -18.25
N GLU A 200 -4.64 14.90 -17.80
CA GLU A 200 -5.84 14.17 -18.23
C GLU A 200 -5.78 12.65 -18.05
N ILE A 201 -4.86 12.15 -17.21
CA ILE A 201 -4.71 10.73 -16.88
C ILE A 201 -5.82 10.27 -15.92
N THR A 202 -6.19 11.15 -14.98
CA THR A 202 -7.27 10.88 -14.01
C THR A 202 -8.35 11.94 -14.08
N VAL A 203 -9.60 11.54 -13.87
CA VAL A 203 -10.71 12.48 -13.74
C VAL A 203 -10.63 13.27 -12.44
N ARG A 204 -11.08 14.52 -12.47
CA ARG A 204 -11.18 15.35 -11.26
C ARG A 204 -12.22 14.76 -10.31
N ILE A 205 -11.84 14.55 -9.06
CA ILE A 205 -12.76 14.17 -7.99
C ILE A 205 -13.25 15.45 -7.33
N VAL A 206 -14.57 15.63 -7.28
CA VAL A 206 -15.22 16.70 -6.51
C VAL A 206 -15.78 16.05 -5.25
N TYR A 207 -15.36 16.53 -4.09
CA TYR A 207 -15.92 16.11 -2.80
C TYR A 207 -16.98 17.11 -2.36
N GLU A 208 -18.20 16.61 -2.11
CA GLU A 208 -19.27 17.39 -1.48
C GLU A 208 -19.67 16.70 -0.19
N GLY A 209 -19.30 17.31 0.95
CA GLY A 209 -19.75 16.84 2.27
C GLY A 209 -21.24 17.15 2.45
N ARG A 210 -22.07 16.12 2.64
CA ARG A 210 -23.54 16.24 2.78
C ARG A 210 -24.09 15.89 4.16
N ALA A 211 -23.24 15.83 5.19
CA ALA A 211 -23.67 15.56 6.57
C ALA A 211 -24.81 16.49 7.03
N ALA A 212 -24.73 17.78 6.66
CA ALA A 212 -25.74 18.79 6.97
C ALA A 212 -27.10 18.59 6.30
N LYS A 213 -27.17 17.91 5.13
CA LYS A 213 -28.41 17.73 4.35
C LYS A 213 -29.23 16.51 4.81
N VAL A 214 -28.55 15.52 5.38
CA VAL A 214 -29.12 14.21 5.77
C VAL A 214 -29.46 14.15 7.26
N ALA A 215 -29.01 15.13 8.04
CA ALA A 215 -29.32 15.18 9.46
C ALA A 215 -30.72 15.76 9.71
N LEU A 216 -31.59 14.93 10.26
CA LEU A 216 -32.93 15.32 10.68
C LEU A 216 -32.92 16.17 11.96
N HIS A 217 -31.83 16.16 12.74
CA HIS A 217 -31.67 16.89 14.00
C HIS A 217 -30.27 17.51 14.15
N ASN A 218 -30.19 18.85 14.24
CA ASN A 218 -28.94 19.60 14.43
C ASN A 218 -28.12 19.14 15.65
N SER A 219 -28.78 18.70 16.72
CA SER A 219 -28.11 18.26 17.96
C SER A 219 -27.34 16.93 17.82
N GLU A 220 -27.68 16.11 16.81
CA GLU A 220 -27.00 14.83 16.54
C GLU A 220 -25.79 15.05 15.62
N LEU A 221 -25.87 16.04 14.72
CA LEU A 221 -24.75 16.49 13.90
C LEU A 221 -23.60 17.01 14.74
N GLU A 222 -23.88 17.90 15.70
CA GLU A 222 -22.87 18.47 16.58
C GLU A 222 -22.13 17.38 17.37
N LYS A 223 -22.82 16.30 17.77
CA LYS A 223 -22.19 15.16 18.44
C LYS A 223 -21.29 14.36 17.50
N ILE A 224 -21.69 14.19 16.25
CA ILE A 224 -20.93 13.45 15.24
C ILE A 224 -19.69 14.26 14.81
N GLU A 225 -19.85 15.55 14.54
CA GLU A 225 -18.76 16.46 14.18
C GLU A 225 -17.75 16.56 15.32
N LYS A 226 -18.22 16.78 16.55
CA LYS A 226 -17.36 16.81 17.74
C LYS A 226 -16.63 15.48 17.95
N TYR A 227 -17.29 14.35 17.72
CA TYR A 227 -16.63 13.04 17.78
C TYR A 227 -15.54 12.88 16.71
N TYR A 228 -15.78 13.32 15.47
CA TYR A 228 -14.77 13.28 14.40
C TYR A 228 -13.61 14.24 14.67
N GLU A 229 -13.87 15.40 15.27
CA GLU A 229 -12.84 16.34 15.72
C GLU A 229 -12.01 15.74 16.87
N GLU A 230 -12.65 15.19 17.92
CA GLU A 230 -11.97 14.53 19.03
C GLU A 230 -11.17 13.30 18.55
N ALA A 231 -11.72 12.49 17.64
CA ALA A 231 -11.02 11.34 17.06
C ALA A 231 -9.85 11.75 16.14
N ALA A 232 -9.94 12.92 15.49
CA ALA A 232 -8.86 13.47 14.68
C ALA A 232 -7.74 14.07 15.56
N GLU A 233 -8.09 14.63 16.73
CA GLU A 233 -7.14 15.18 17.71
C GLU A 233 -6.43 14.10 18.54
N GLU A 234 -7.09 12.99 18.85
CA GLU A 234 -6.57 12.00 19.80
C GLU A 234 -5.52 11.03 19.26
N GLY A 235 -5.18 11.05 17.96
CA GLY A 235 -4.02 10.33 17.43
C GLY A 235 -3.89 8.88 17.94
N ALA A 236 -4.85 8.02 17.57
CA ALA A 236 -4.91 6.57 17.77
C ALA A 236 -3.96 5.95 18.82
N ASN A 237 -4.47 5.60 20.00
CA ASN A 237 -3.74 4.78 20.98
C ASN A 237 -4.64 3.73 21.67
N GLU A 238 -4.04 2.63 22.14
CA GLU A 238 -4.64 1.32 22.47
C GLU A 238 -5.74 1.29 23.58
N TYR A 239 -6.11 2.42 24.18
CA TYR A 239 -7.24 2.49 25.13
C TYR A 239 -8.62 2.55 24.43
N GLN A 240 -8.64 2.74 23.11
CA GLN A 240 -9.84 3.01 22.30
C GLN A 240 -10.74 1.80 22.04
N ILE A 241 -10.41 0.56 22.44
CA ILE A 241 -11.18 -0.62 21.98
C ILE A 241 -12.54 -0.78 22.70
N GLU A 242 -12.65 -0.43 23.98
CA GLU A 242 -13.94 -0.47 24.70
C GLU A 242 -14.79 0.78 24.45
N GLU A 243 -14.15 1.95 24.33
CA GLU A 243 -14.82 3.21 24.03
C GLU A 243 -15.26 3.27 22.55
N SER A 244 -14.46 2.73 21.63
CA SER A 244 -14.85 2.51 20.23
C SER A 244 -16.01 1.52 20.13
N LYS A 245 -16.11 0.48 20.96
CA LYS A 245 -17.28 -0.42 20.93
C LYS A 245 -18.57 0.25 21.39
N LYS A 246 -18.51 1.08 22.45
CA LYS A 246 -19.67 1.87 22.91
C LYS A 246 -20.01 2.98 21.91
N SER A 247 -19.01 3.73 21.43
CA SER A 247 -19.14 4.76 20.40
C SER A 247 -19.66 4.20 19.08
N THR A 248 -19.19 3.04 18.63
CA THR A 248 -19.70 2.35 17.42
C THR A 248 -21.14 1.89 17.61
N ALA A 249 -21.54 1.45 18.80
CA ALA A 249 -22.94 1.09 19.08
C ALA A 249 -23.86 2.32 19.05
N THR A 250 -23.45 3.43 19.66
CA THR A 250 -24.17 4.71 19.62
C THR A 250 -24.19 5.30 18.21
N MET A 251 -23.07 5.26 17.50
CA MET A 251 -22.96 5.72 16.11
C MET A 251 -23.77 4.84 15.16
N ASN A 252 -23.81 3.51 15.35
CA ASN A 252 -24.67 2.61 14.57
C ASN A 252 -26.16 2.85 14.85
N SER A 253 -26.54 3.23 16.07
CA SER A 253 -27.94 3.63 16.33
C SER A 253 -28.31 4.95 15.65
N ILE A 254 -27.36 5.89 15.51
CA ILE A 254 -27.58 7.20 14.87
C ILE A 254 -27.43 7.11 13.34
N LEU A 255 -26.57 6.24 12.82
CA LEU A 255 -26.37 5.97 11.39
C LEU A 255 -27.42 5.01 10.83
N GLY A 256 -27.90 4.08 11.66
CA GLY A 256 -28.92 3.08 11.33
C GLY A 256 -30.35 3.54 11.61
N ASP A 257 -30.55 4.80 11.97
CA ASP A 257 -31.87 5.41 12.11
C ASP A 257 -32.64 5.28 10.77
N PRO A 258 -33.83 4.66 10.76
CA PRO A 258 -34.59 4.42 9.53
C PRO A 258 -34.93 5.70 8.76
N ASP A 259 -35.25 6.78 9.48
CA ASP A 259 -35.61 8.06 8.87
C ASP A 259 -34.37 8.70 8.21
N ARG A 260 -33.20 8.59 8.86
CA ARG A 260 -31.93 9.05 8.29
C ARG A 260 -31.51 8.24 7.06
N LEU A 261 -31.66 6.92 7.11
CA LEU A 261 -31.37 6.05 5.97
C LEU A 261 -32.31 6.34 4.79
N GLN A 262 -33.58 6.63 5.06
CA GLN A 262 -34.53 7.04 4.04
C GLN A 262 -34.18 8.41 3.45
N ALA A 263 -33.86 9.41 4.28
CA ALA A 263 -33.42 10.73 3.82
C ALA A 263 -32.13 10.64 2.97
N LEU A 264 -31.18 9.80 3.37
CA LEU A 264 -29.96 9.53 2.60
C LEU A 264 -30.29 8.86 1.25
N ALA A 265 -31.20 7.89 1.24
CA ALA A 265 -31.61 7.20 0.02
C ALA A 265 -32.32 8.15 -0.95
N GLU A 266 -33.20 9.02 -0.45
CA GLU A 266 -33.87 10.05 -1.24
C GLU A 266 -32.89 11.09 -1.81
N ASP A 267 -31.93 11.57 -1.00
CA ASP A 267 -30.86 12.46 -1.48
C ASP A 267 -30.00 11.76 -2.54
N PHE A 268 -29.65 10.48 -2.34
CA PHE A 268 -28.88 9.71 -3.31
C PHE A 268 -29.61 9.56 -4.65
N VAL A 269 -30.91 9.25 -4.64
CA VAL A 269 -31.74 9.17 -5.85
C VAL A 269 -31.80 10.53 -6.55
N ASN A 270 -31.99 11.62 -5.81
CA ASN A 270 -32.01 12.98 -6.36
C ASN A 270 -30.68 13.35 -7.02
N ILE A 271 -29.55 13.01 -6.38
CA ILE A 271 -28.22 13.26 -6.95
C ILE A 271 -28.08 12.51 -8.27
N MET A 272 -28.35 11.21 -8.28
CA MET A 272 -28.17 10.36 -9.45
C MET A 272 -29.06 10.76 -10.63
N THR A 273 -30.26 11.28 -10.36
CA THR A 273 -31.25 11.59 -11.40
C THR A 273 -31.25 13.04 -11.85
N ILE A 274 -30.88 14.00 -10.99
CA ILE A 274 -31.01 15.44 -11.27
C ILE A 274 -29.66 16.14 -11.33
N GLU A 275 -28.80 15.94 -10.32
CA GLU A 275 -27.56 16.72 -10.21
C GLU A 275 -26.43 16.16 -11.06
N PHE A 276 -26.26 14.83 -11.07
CA PHE A 276 -25.22 14.16 -11.85
C PHE A 276 -25.33 14.45 -13.36
N PRO A 277 -26.53 14.39 -13.98
CA PRO A 277 -26.68 14.74 -15.40
C PRO A 277 -26.45 16.23 -15.72
N LYS A 278 -26.62 17.13 -14.73
CA LYS A 278 -26.33 18.56 -14.88
C LYS A 278 -24.84 18.87 -14.78
N ALA A 279 -24.11 18.15 -13.92
CA ALA A 279 -22.68 18.32 -13.72
C ALA A 279 -21.82 17.71 -14.85
N LEU A 280 -22.39 16.79 -15.64
CA LEU A 280 -21.75 16.18 -16.82
C LEU A 280 -21.89 17.00 -18.12
N ARG A 281 -22.59 18.15 -18.07
CA ARG A 281 -22.72 19.10 -19.19
C ARG A 281 -21.79 20.29 -19.01
#